data_AF-A0A516PWH9-F1
#
_entry.id   AF-A0A516PWH9-F1
#
_cell.length_a   1.000
_cell.length_b   1.000
_cell.length_c   1.000
_cell.angle_alpha   90.00
_cell.angle_beta   90.00
_cell.angle_gamma   90.00
#
_symmetry.space_group_name_H-M   'P 1'
#
loop_
_entity.id
_entity.type
_entity.pdbx_description
1 polymer ?
#
loop_
_entity_poly.entity_id
_entity_poly.type
_entity_poly.pdbx_seq_one_letter_code
_entity_poly.pdbx_strand_id
1 'polypeptide(L)'
;MHGDDRDGHAIALIDAMARLLLDRGFDVIIEGILNAALYTESLVRLVGDHGGVSRSYIWDLPFEETVRRHATKPVPTEFGEAELRQWWRGFQPVEGLGESVLGPTDDLGSSIARIAVDCWGAETDSQS
;
A
#
# COMPACT_ATOMS: atom_id res chain seq x y z
N MET A 1 -14.24 -11.30 16.21
CA MET A 1 -14.31 -9.92 15.66
C MET A 1 -14.04 -10.05 14.17
N HIS A 2 -15.08 -10.02 13.35
CA HIS A 2 -14.99 -10.22 11.90
C HIS A 2 -14.79 -8.83 11.27
N GLY A 3 -13.53 -8.35 11.26
CA GLY A 3 -13.15 -7.02 10.74
C GLY A 3 -13.14 -6.96 9.21
N ASP A 4 -14.05 -7.67 8.58
CA ASP A 4 -14.25 -7.67 7.13
C ASP A 4 -15.43 -6.71 6.90
N ASP A 5 -15.14 -5.49 6.46
CA ASP A 5 -16.15 -4.54 6.02
C ASP A 5 -16.77 -5.05 4.71
N ARG A 6 -17.62 -6.07 4.86
CA ARG A 6 -18.29 -6.78 3.77
C ARG A 6 -19.22 -5.88 2.96
N ASP A 7 -19.61 -4.76 3.55
CA ASP A 7 -20.45 -3.75 2.92
C ASP A 7 -19.63 -2.73 2.11
N GLY A 8 -18.29 -2.81 2.18
CA GLY A 8 -17.36 -2.02 1.35
C GLY A 8 -17.33 -0.53 1.67
N HIS A 9 -17.82 -0.10 2.83
CA HIS A 9 -17.94 1.29 3.22
C HIS A 9 -16.59 2.01 3.36
N ALA A 10 -15.59 1.36 3.97
CA ALA A 10 -14.23 1.85 4.09
C ALA A 10 -13.57 1.98 2.71
N ILE A 11 -13.80 1.01 1.82
CA ILE A 11 -13.28 1.03 0.44
C ILE A 11 -13.87 2.23 -0.31
N ALA A 12 -15.19 2.41 -0.23
CA ALA A 12 -15.89 3.53 -0.83
C ALA A 12 -15.42 4.88 -0.25
N LEU A 13 -15.16 4.96 1.05
CA LEU A 13 -14.65 6.17 1.69
C LEU A 13 -13.22 6.50 1.22
N ILE A 14 -12.34 5.50 1.14
CA ILE A 14 -10.96 5.67 0.63
C ILE A 14 -10.99 6.15 -0.82
N ASP A 15 -11.79 5.51 -1.70
CA ASP A 15 -11.94 5.91 -3.10
C ASP A 15 -12.45 7.36 -3.22
N ALA A 16 -13.50 7.72 -2.47
CA ALA A 16 -14.06 9.06 -2.49
C ALA A 16 -13.06 10.13 -2.02
N MET A 17 -12.31 9.87 -0.95
CA MET A 17 -11.29 10.80 -0.45
C MET A 17 -10.13 10.95 -1.43
N ALA A 18 -9.65 9.83 -1.99
CA ALA A 18 -8.55 9.86 -2.95
C ALA A 18 -8.92 10.70 -4.18
N ARG A 19 -10.08 10.46 -4.78
CA ARG A 19 -10.57 11.24 -5.93
C ARG A 19 -10.72 12.71 -5.60
N LEU A 20 -11.33 13.02 -4.46
CA LEU A 20 -11.54 14.41 -4.01
C LEU A 20 -10.23 15.20 -3.89
N LEU A 21 -9.16 14.55 -3.43
CA LEU A 21 -7.84 15.14 -3.24
C LEU A 21 -7.07 15.23 -4.56
N LEU A 22 -7.09 14.18 -5.38
CA LEU A 22 -6.49 14.18 -6.71
C LEU A 22 -7.12 15.28 -7.60
N ASP A 23 -8.43 15.44 -7.57
CA ASP A 23 -9.15 16.50 -8.29
C ASP A 23 -8.77 17.92 -7.84
N ARG A 24 -8.20 18.05 -6.63
CA ARG A 24 -7.66 19.31 -6.09
C ARG A 24 -6.16 19.48 -6.34
N GLY A 25 -5.52 18.54 -7.03
CA GLY A 25 -4.10 18.58 -7.34
C GLY A 25 -3.18 18.17 -6.19
N PHE A 26 -3.68 17.44 -5.20
CA PHE A 26 -2.83 16.84 -4.16
C PHE A 26 -2.25 15.51 -4.65
N ASP A 27 -1.02 15.22 -4.24
CA ASP A 27 -0.47 13.87 -4.28
C ASP A 27 -1.13 13.02 -3.18
N VAL A 28 -1.55 11.80 -3.53
CA VAL A 28 -2.26 10.89 -2.63
C VAL A 28 -1.50 9.57 -2.52
N ILE A 29 -1.29 9.11 -1.28
CA ILE A 29 -0.77 7.78 -0.98
C ILE A 29 -1.89 6.99 -0.31
N ILE A 30 -2.25 5.84 -0.89
CA ILE A 30 -3.11 4.85 -0.26
C ILE A 30 -2.21 3.72 0.24
N GLU A 31 -2.15 3.52 1.56
CA GLU A 31 -1.31 2.51 2.19
C GLU A 31 -2.10 1.68 3.21
N GLY A 32 -1.67 0.44 3.40
CA GLY A 32 -2.24 -0.45 4.42
C GLY A 32 -2.14 -1.92 4.03
N ILE A 33 -2.81 -2.76 4.82
CA ILE A 33 -3.01 -4.17 4.48
C ILE A 33 -4.28 -4.27 3.62
N LEU A 34 -4.12 -3.93 2.34
CA LEU A 34 -5.23 -3.87 1.37
C LEU A 34 -5.51 -5.27 0.84
N ASN A 35 -6.58 -5.91 1.31
CA ASN A 35 -6.96 -7.24 0.85
C ASN A 35 -7.32 -7.21 -0.65
N ALA A 36 -6.48 -7.81 -1.50
CA ALA A 36 -6.69 -7.83 -2.94
C ALA A 36 -8.08 -8.32 -3.35
N ALA A 37 -8.66 -9.30 -2.63
CA ALA A 37 -10.00 -9.81 -2.93
C ALA A 37 -11.12 -8.76 -2.78
N LEU A 38 -10.90 -7.73 -1.95
CA LEU A 38 -11.87 -6.67 -1.70
C LEU A 38 -11.53 -5.38 -2.46
N TYR A 39 -10.24 -5.05 -2.55
CA TYR A 39 -9.79 -3.75 -3.04
C TYR A 39 -9.50 -3.71 -4.55
N THR A 40 -9.35 -4.85 -5.22
CA THR A 40 -8.91 -4.91 -6.64
C THR A 40 -9.75 -4.01 -7.54
N GLU A 41 -11.08 -4.19 -7.54
CA GLU A 41 -11.95 -3.43 -8.44
C GLU A 41 -11.83 -1.91 -8.21
N SER A 42 -11.86 -1.48 -6.94
CA SER A 42 -11.83 -0.06 -6.59
C SER A 42 -10.47 0.58 -6.91
N LEU A 43 -9.36 -0.09 -6.59
CA LEU A 43 -8.02 0.43 -6.87
C LEU A 43 -7.72 0.49 -8.38
N VAL A 44 -8.06 -0.56 -9.12
CA VAL A 44 -7.87 -0.60 -10.58
C VAL A 44 -8.67 0.52 -11.24
N ARG A 45 -9.91 0.73 -10.81
CA ARG A 45 -10.75 1.81 -11.33
C ARG A 45 -10.19 3.18 -10.97
N LEU A 46 -9.78 3.40 -9.73
CA LEU A 46 -9.18 4.67 -9.30
C LEU A 46 -7.94 5.02 -10.13
N VAL A 47 -7.04 4.05 -10.32
CA VAL A 47 -5.82 4.23 -11.12
C VAL A 47 -6.14 4.46 -12.59
N GLY A 48 -7.10 3.73 -13.15
CA GLY A 48 -7.53 3.88 -14.54
C GLY A 48 -8.24 5.21 -14.84
N ASP A 49 -8.97 5.76 -13.87
CA ASP A 49 -9.65 7.05 -13.98
C ASP A 49 -8.68 8.24 -13.75
N HIS A 50 -7.58 8.04 -13.03
CA HIS A 50 -6.61 9.09 -12.74
C HIS A 50 -5.74 9.40 -13.96
N GLY A 51 -5.90 10.59 -14.53
CA GLY A 51 -5.14 11.04 -15.70
C GLY A 51 -3.68 11.43 -15.43
N GLY A 52 -3.23 11.38 -14.17
CA GLY A 52 -1.86 11.72 -13.76
C GLY A 52 -0.95 10.50 -13.65
N VAL A 53 0.14 10.66 -12.88
CA VAL A 53 1.07 9.56 -12.60
C VAL A 53 0.51 8.70 -11.47
N SER A 54 0.32 7.42 -11.76
CA SER A 54 -0.06 6.40 -10.77
C SER A 54 1.05 5.35 -10.68
N ARG A 55 1.43 4.98 -9.46
CA ARG A 55 2.40 3.92 -9.17
C ARG A 55 1.88 3.05 -8.03
N SER A 56 2.12 1.74 -8.11
CA SER A 56 1.67 0.78 -7.12
C SER A 56 2.83 -0.13 -6.71
N TYR A 57 2.93 -0.38 -5.41
CA TYR A 57 4.03 -1.13 -4.80
C TYR A 57 3.48 -2.11 -3.79
N ILE A 58 4.05 -3.30 -3.75
CA ILE A 58 3.67 -4.37 -2.82
C ILE A 58 4.90 -4.92 -2.12
N TRP A 59 4.77 -5.14 -0.81
CA TRP A 59 5.78 -5.82 -0.02
C TRP A 59 5.58 -7.34 -0.10
N ASP A 60 6.52 -8.05 -0.71
CA ASP A 60 6.62 -9.51 -0.62
C ASP A 60 7.54 -9.87 0.56
N LEU A 61 6.96 -9.92 1.75
CA LEU A 61 7.67 -10.29 2.96
C LEU A 61 7.26 -11.69 3.40
N PRO A 62 8.19 -12.54 3.85
CA PRO A 62 7.83 -13.80 4.47
C PRO A 62 7.13 -13.55 5.82
N PHE A 63 6.33 -14.50 6.27
CA PHE A 63 5.61 -14.38 7.55
C PHE A 63 6.56 -14.18 8.74
N GLU A 64 7.71 -14.84 8.70
CA GLU A 64 8.76 -14.75 9.71
C GLU A 64 9.27 -13.31 9.88
N GLU A 65 9.36 -12.56 8.78
CA GLU A 65 9.75 -11.16 8.81
C GLU A 65 8.65 -10.28 9.43
N THR A 66 7.39 -10.63 9.20
CA THR A 66 6.24 -9.96 9.84
C THR A 66 6.26 -10.17 11.36
N VAL A 67 6.52 -11.41 11.83
CA VAL A 67 6.65 -11.72 13.26
C VAL A 67 7.85 -10.98 13.87
N ARG A 68 9.00 -10.99 13.19
CA ARG A 68 10.22 -10.31 13.66
C ARG A 68 10.00 -8.81 13.83
N ARG A 69 9.42 -8.12 12.83
CA ARG A 69 9.11 -6.68 12.91
C ARG A 69 8.02 -6.38 13.94
N HIS A 70 7.06 -7.27 14.11
CA HIS A 70 6.01 -7.10 15.12
C HIS A 70 6.56 -7.17 16.55
N ALA A 71 7.54 -8.05 16.79
CA ALA A 71 8.20 -8.16 18.09
C ALA A 71 9.03 -6.93 18.50
N THR A 72 9.41 -6.06 17.54
CA THR A 72 10.17 -4.83 17.82
C THR A 72 9.30 -3.62 18.12
N LYS A 73 7.96 -3.75 18.10
CA LYS A 73 7.05 -2.63 18.37
C LYS A 73 7.17 -2.17 19.84
N PRO A 74 7.25 -0.86 20.10
CA PRO A 74 7.48 -0.32 21.45
C PRO A 74 6.27 -0.45 22.40
N VAL A 75 5.12 -0.91 21.92
CA VAL A 75 3.88 -1.06 22.68
C VAL A 75 3.58 -2.55 22.84
N PRO A 76 3.13 -3.03 24.02
CA PRO A 76 2.73 -4.41 24.20
C PRO A 76 1.77 -4.81 23.08
N THR A 77 2.10 -5.86 22.35
CA THR A 77 1.29 -6.34 21.25
C THR A 77 0.11 -7.12 21.82
N GLU A 78 -1.12 -6.67 21.55
CA GLU A 78 -2.35 -7.37 21.93
C GLU A 78 -2.49 -8.74 21.21
N PHE A 79 -1.67 -8.97 20.18
CA PHE A 79 -1.74 -10.10 19.28
C PHE A 79 -0.39 -10.80 19.15
N GLY A 80 -0.39 -12.13 19.31
CA GLY A 80 0.78 -13.00 19.16
C GLY A 80 0.90 -13.59 17.76
N GLU A 81 1.85 -14.53 17.60
CA GLU A 81 2.09 -15.18 16.31
C GLU A 81 0.85 -15.91 15.77
N ALA A 82 0.07 -16.55 16.64
CA ALA A 82 -1.11 -17.31 16.25
C ALA A 82 -2.19 -16.41 15.61
N GLU A 83 -2.43 -15.23 16.17
CA GLU A 83 -3.35 -14.24 15.61
C GLU A 83 -2.81 -13.68 14.29
N LEU A 84 -1.53 -13.31 14.25
CA LEU A 84 -0.89 -12.84 13.01
C LEU A 84 -1.01 -13.87 11.89
N ARG A 85 -0.84 -15.17 12.19
CA ARG A 85 -0.96 -16.26 11.22
C ARG A 85 -2.38 -16.35 10.64
N GLN A 86 -3.41 -16.07 11.44
CA GLN A 86 -4.80 -16.08 10.98
C GLN A 86 -5.11 -14.93 10.02
N TRP A 87 -4.45 -13.78 10.19
CA TRP A 87 -4.61 -12.61 9.32
C TRP A 87 -3.68 -12.60 8.12
N TRP A 88 -2.58 -13.35 8.20
CA TRP A 88 -1.62 -13.46 7.11
C TRP A 88 -2.30 -14.01 5.85
N ARG A 89 -2.12 -13.28 4.74
CA ARG A 89 -2.58 -13.69 3.40
C ARG A 89 -1.43 -13.91 2.43
N GLY A 90 -0.19 -13.62 2.85
CA GLY A 90 0.98 -13.72 1.99
C GLY A 90 1.00 -12.66 0.91
N PHE A 91 1.79 -12.92 -0.12
CA PHE A 91 1.86 -12.11 -1.33
C PHE A 91 0.51 -12.14 -2.08
N GLN A 92 -0.13 -10.98 -2.19
CA GLN A 92 -1.46 -10.81 -2.79
C GLN A 92 -1.44 -9.62 -3.75
N PRO A 93 -0.78 -9.75 -4.92
CA PRO A 93 -0.73 -8.66 -5.87
C PRO A 93 -2.12 -8.36 -6.45
N VAL A 94 -2.39 -7.08 -6.72
CA VAL A 94 -3.61 -6.61 -7.36
C VAL A 94 -3.42 -6.68 -8.88
N GLU A 95 -4.16 -7.60 -9.49
CA GLU A 95 -4.16 -7.74 -10.95
C GLU A 95 -4.65 -6.44 -11.61
N GLY A 96 -3.89 -5.96 -12.61
CA GLY A 96 -4.20 -4.72 -13.33
C GLY A 96 -3.47 -3.47 -12.84
N LEU A 97 -2.84 -3.48 -11.65
CA LEU A 97 -2.07 -2.33 -11.15
C LEU A 97 -0.59 -2.32 -11.60
N GLY A 98 -0.06 -3.44 -12.10
CA GLY A 98 1.34 -3.53 -12.52
C GLY A 98 2.32 -3.28 -11.38
N GLU A 99 2.03 -3.85 -10.20
CA GLU A 99 2.76 -3.52 -8.97
C GLU A 99 4.25 -3.85 -9.04
N SER A 100 5.06 -2.93 -8.54
CA SER A 100 6.46 -3.16 -8.27
C SER A 100 6.65 -3.86 -6.93
N VAL A 101 7.36 -4.99 -6.94
CA VAL A 101 7.64 -5.75 -5.72
C VAL A 101 8.80 -5.13 -4.96
N LEU A 102 8.61 -5.00 -3.65
CA LEU A 102 9.62 -4.68 -2.64
C LEU A 102 9.79 -5.90 -1.73
N GLY A 103 11.01 -6.37 -1.57
CA GLY A 103 11.37 -7.57 -0.82
C GLY A 103 12.03 -7.29 0.53
N PRO A 104 12.33 -8.33 1.32
CA PRO A 104 12.87 -8.18 2.68
C PRO A 104 14.27 -7.56 2.73
N THR A 105 15.00 -7.55 1.60
CA THR A 105 16.33 -6.94 1.48
C THR A 105 16.30 -5.47 1.07
N ASP A 106 15.15 -4.96 0.63
CA ASP A 106 15.00 -3.56 0.29
C ASP A 106 14.98 -2.72 1.57
N ASP A 107 15.90 -1.76 1.66
CA ASP A 107 15.92 -0.81 2.76
C ASP A 107 14.94 0.34 2.52
N LEU A 108 14.55 1.00 3.61
CA LEU A 108 13.57 2.09 3.55
C LEU A 108 14.06 3.26 2.68
N GLY A 109 15.35 3.59 2.74
CA GLY A 109 15.91 4.74 2.03
C GLY A 109 15.90 4.52 0.52
N SER A 110 16.38 3.36 0.05
CA SER A 110 16.35 3.01 -1.37
C SER A 110 14.92 2.89 -1.90
N SER A 111 14.01 2.32 -1.12
CA SER A 111 12.59 2.22 -1.48
C SER A 111 11.95 3.60 -1.66
N ILE A 112 12.17 4.53 -0.72
CA ILE A 112 11.68 5.91 -0.82
C ILE A 112 12.27 6.61 -2.04
N ALA A 113 13.59 6.51 -2.24
CA ALA A 113 14.26 7.16 -3.36
C ALA A 113 13.72 6.66 -4.71
N ARG A 114 13.52 5.36 -4.84
CA ARG A 114 12.90 4.75 -6.02
C ARG A 114 11.48 5.28 -6.25
N ILE A 115 10.63 5.24 -5.22
CA ILE A 115 9.23 5.72 -5.32
C ILE A 115 9.20 7.20 -5.74
N ALA A 116 10.08 8.01 -5.15
CA ALA A 116 10.18 9.42 -5.48
C ALA A 116 10.53 9.66 -6.96
N VAL A 117 11.55 8.95 -7.46
CA VAL A 117 11.96 9.02 -8.87
C VAL A 117 10.84 8.54 -9.80
N ASP A 118 10.17 7.45 -9.46
CA ASP A 118 9.13 6.85 -10.30
C ASP A 118 7.88 7.76 -10.42
N CYS A 119 7.59 8.57 -9.39
CA CYS A 119 6.42 9.47 -9.32
C CYS A 119 6.70 10.88 -9.85
N TRP A 120 7.84 11.48 -9.48
CA TRP A 120 8.15 12.89 -9.77
C TRP A 120 9.37 13.09 -10.68
N GLY A 121 10.06 12.01 -11.07
CA GLY A 121 11.33 12.08 -11.80
C GLY A 121 12.53 12.32 -10.88
N ALA A 122 13.74 12.29 -11.45
CA ALA A 122 14.91 12.80 -10.74
C ALA A 122 14.74 14.31 -10.59
N GLU A 123 14.95 14.86 -9.38
CA GLU A 123 15.06 16.31 -9.19
C GLU A 123 16.15 16.83 -10.13
N THR A 124 15.75 17.42 -11.26
CA THR A 124 16.62 18.36 -11.96
C THR A 124 16.65 19.59 -11.08
N ASP A 125 17.70 19.71 -10.27
CA ASP A 125 18.12 20.95 -9.63
C ASP A 125 18.11 22.06 -10.68
N SER A 126 16.98 22.77 -10.79
CA SER A 126 16.90 24.03 -11.50
C SER A 126 17.16 25.10 -10.46
N GLN A 127 18.44 25.26 -10.12
CA GLN A 127 18.92 26.53 -9.59
C GLN A 127 18.78 27.56 -10.71
N SER A 128 17.94 28.57 -10.50
CA SER A 128 17.93 29.84 -11.23
C SER A 128 17.60 30.97 -10.28
#